data_AF-A0A7S1SP91-F1
#
_entry.id   AF-A0A7S1SP91-F1
#
_cell.length_a   1.000
_cell.length_b   1.000
_cell.length_c   1.000
_cell.angle_alpha   90.00
_cell.angle_beta   90.00
_cell.angle_gamma   90.00
#
_symmetry.space_group_name_H-M   'P 1'
#
loop_
_entity.id
_entity.type
_entity.pdbx_description
1 polymer ?
#
loop_
_entity_poly.entity_id
_entity_poly.type
_entity_poly.pdbx_seq_one_letter_code
_entity_poly.pdbx_strand_id
1 'polypeptide(L)'
;CRCHVVMPDDAAIEKSQVLQALGATVQRVRPVSITHPDHFVNIARRRAAQEEGAIFSDQFENLANARVHLKTGEEIWDATQGRVNAFVSGAGTGGTIAGVSHALKSRNPSIKVFLADPPGSSLYAKVTRGVLYT
;
A
#
# COMPACT_ATOMS: atom_id res chain seq x y z
N CYS A 1 -14.57 -3.02 -17.80
CA CYS A 1 -14.31 -1.81 -16.99
C CYS A 1 -13.14 -1.07 -17.62
N ARG A 2 -13.18 0.27 -17.75
CA ARG A 2 -12.02 1.07 -18.20
C ARG A 2 -11.11 1.31 -16.99
N CYS A 3 -9.80 1.15 -17.15
CA CYS A 3 -8.82 1.31 -16.08
C CYS A 3 -7.80 2.41 -16.42
N HIS A 4 -7.68 3.39 -15.54
CA HIS A 4 -6.70 4.46 -15.63
C HIS A 4 -5.73 4.35 -14.45
N VAL A 5 -4.43 4.27 -14.74
CA VAL A 5 -3.38 4.17 -13.73
C VAL A 5 -2.48 5.40 -13.84
N VAL A 6 -2.33 6.12 -12.73
CA VAL A 6 -1.33 7.19 -12.60
C VAL A 6 -0.20 6.66 -11.73
N MET A 7 1.03 6.70 -12.23
CA MET A 7 2.20 6.15 -11.54
C MET A 7 3.45 7.03 -11.71
N PRO A 8 4.39 6.98 -10.76
CA PRO A 8 5.69 7.63 -10.92
C PRO A 8 6.46 7.16 -12.18
N ASP A 9 7.19 8.06 -12.83
CA ASP A 9 7.97 7.78 -14.04
C ASP A 9 9.34 7.15 -13.79
N ASP A 10 9.79 7.11 -12.53
CA ASP A 10 10.98 6.38 -12.07
C ASP A 10 10.68 4.90 -11.75
N ALA A 11 9.41 4.49 -11.76
CA ALA A 11 9.04 3.10 -11.67
C ALA A 11 9.45 2.31 -12.93
N ALA A 12 9.84 1.06 -12.73
CA ALA A 12 10.27 0.13 -13.77
C ALA A 12 9.31 0.12 -14.99
N ILE A 13 9.87 0.20 -16.20
CA ILE A 13 9.09 0.36 -17.43
C ILE A 13 8.19 -0.84 -17.73
N GLU A 14 8.66 -2.02 -17.35
CA GLU A 14 7.98 -3.30 -17.46
C GLU A 14 6.61 -3.27 -16.76
N LYS A 15 6.50 -2.54 -15.64
CA LYS A 15 5.20 -2.38 -14.94
C LYS A 15 4.18 -1.65 -15.80
N SER A 16 4.59 -0.57 -16.47
CA SER A 16 3.70 0.16 -17.37
C SER A 16 3.33 -0.65 -18.61
N GLN A 17 4.28 -1.41 -19.17
CA GLN A 17 4.05 -2.27 -20.32
C GLN A 17 3.04 -3.39 -20.01
N VAL A 18 3.15 -4.04 -18.85
CA VAL A 18 2.19 -5.06 -18.41
C VAL A 18 0.80 -4.46 -18.23
N LEU A 19 0.68 -3.29 -17.59
CA LEU A 19 -0.60 -2.60 -17.42
C LEU A 19 -1.26 -2.25 -18.76
N GLN A 20 -0.47 -1.74 -19.71
CA GLN A 20 -0.95 -1.42 -21.06
C GLN A 20 -1.37 -2.67 -21.83
N ALA A 21 -0.59 -3.77 -21.73
CA ALA A 21 -0.94 -5.05 -22.33
C ALA A 21 -2.25 -5.64 -21.77
N LEU A 22 -2.55 -5.35 -20.50
CA LEU A 22 -3.83 -5.70 -19.85
C LEU A 22 -4.98 -4.72 -20.17
N GLY A 23 -4.75 -3.71 -21.02
CA GLY A 23 -5.76 -2.77 -21.48
C GLY A 23 -5.94 -1.51 -20.61
N ALA A 24 -5.03 -1.25 -19.66
CA ALA A 24 -5.07 -0.03 -18.87
C ALA A 24 -4.46 1.16 -19.61
N THR A 25 -5.04 2.35 -19.40
CA THR A 25 -4.41 3.62 -19.78
C THR A 25 -3.45 4.03 -18.67
N VAL A 26 -2.15 4.15 -18.98
CA VAL A 26 -1.12 4.50 -17.99
C VAL A 26 -0.62 5.92 -18.21
N GLN A 27 -0.71 6.76 -17.17
CA GLN A 27 -0.07 8.07 -17.10
C GLN A 27 1.13 7.99 -16.16
N ARG A 28 2.33 8.16 -16.71
CA ARG A 28 3.56 8.30 -15.94
C ARG A 28 3.75 9.78 -15.55
N VAL A 29 4.11 10.05 -14.30
CA VAL A 29 4.30 11.41 -13.78
C VAL A 29 5.59 11.51 -12.98
N ARG A 30 6.24 12.67 -13.01
CA ARG A 30 7.46 12.91 -12.23
C ARG A 30 7.18 12.75 -10.73
N PRO A 31 8.01 12.00 -9.97
CA PRO A 31 7.92 11.95 -8.51
C PRO A 31 8.03 13.36 -7.89
N VAL A 32 7.14 13.63 -6.95
CA VAL A 32 7.11 14.87 -6.16
C VAL A 32 6.71 14.52 -4.71
N SER A 33 6.92 15.44 -3.77
CA SER A 33 6.49 15.25 -2.37
C SER A 33 4.98 14.96 -2.28
N ILE A 34 4.56 14.23 -1.24
CA ILE A 34 3.15 13.90 -0.96
C ILE A 34 2.26 15.14 -0.80
N THR A 35 2.85 16.27 -0.37
CA THR A 35 2.14 17.55 -0.22
C THR A 35 2.01 18.32 -1.54
N HIS A 36 2.74 17.92 -2.58
CA HIS A 36 2.72 18.60 -3.87
C HIS A 36 1.38 18.35 -4.60
N PRO A 37 0.77 19.37 -5.24
CA PRO A 37 -0.49 19.21 -5.97
C PRO A 37 -0.41 18.19 -7.11
N ASP A 38 0.77 17.99 -7.68
CA ASP A 38 1.03 17.02 -8.76
C ASP A 38 1.49 15.64 -8.27
N HIS A 39 1.37 15.36 -6.97
CA HIS A 39 1.55 13.99 -6.47
C HIS A 39 0.59 13.04 -7.20
N PHE A 40 1.06 11.85 -7.59
CA PHE A 40 0.31 10.93 -8.47
C PHE A 40 -1.09 10.58 -7.93
N VAL A 41 -1.25 10.49 -6.60
CA VAL A 41 -2.54 10.30 -5.92
C VAL A 41 -3.50 11.45 -6.19
N ASN A 42 -3.02 12.70 -6.11
CA ASN A 42 -3.83 13.90 -6.34
C ASN A 42 -4.24 14.00 -7.82
N ILE A 43 -3.34 13.66 -8.75
CA ILE A 43 -3.66 13.58 -10.18
C ILE A 43 -4.73 12.52 -10.45
N ALA A 44 -4.58 11.31 -9.89
CA ALA A 44 -5.57 10.25 -10.02
C ALA A 44 -6.94 10.63 -9.46
N ARG A 45 -6.97 11.26 -8.26
CA ARG A 45 -8.19 11.78 -7.64
C ARG A 45 -8.89 12.83 -8.50
N ARG A 46 -8.14 13.82 -9.03
CA ARG A 46 -8.70 14.85 -9.92
C ARG A 46 -9.30 14.25 -11.19
N ARG A 47 -8.62 13.27 -11.80
CA ARG A 47 -9.14 12.58 -12.99
C ARG A 47 -10.43 11.83 -12.70
N ALA A 48 -10.48 11.06 -11.63
CA ALA A 48 -11.69 10.33 -11.26
C ALA A 48 -12.88 11.28 -11.01
N ALA A 49 -12.64 12.46 -10.43
CA ALA A 49 -13.69 13.46 -10.21
C ALA A 49 -14.22 14.12 -11.51
N GLN A 50 -13.47 14.04 -12.61
CA GLN A 50 -13.83 14.62 -13.91
C GLN A 50 -14.55 13.62 -14.83
N GLU A 51 -14.61 12.34 -14.46
CA GLU A 51 -15.15 11.28 -15.29
C GLU A 51 -16.41 10.68 -14.66
N GLU A 52 -17.52 10.74 -15.39
CA GLU A 52 -18.79 10.20 -14.94
C GLU A 52 -18.70 8.68 -14.73
N GLY A 53 -19.11 8.24 -13.54
CA GLY A 53 -19.08 6.82 -13.15
C GLY A 53 -17.69 6.27 -12.78
N ALA A 54 -16.66 7.12 -12.68
CA ALA A 54 -15.35 6.69 -12.22
C ALA A 54 -15.32 6.43 -10.71
N ILE A 55 -14.56 5.41 -10.30
CA ILE A 55 -14.30 5.09 -8.89
C ILE A 55 -12.81 5.30 -8.63
N PHE A 56 -12.49 6.15 -7.65
CA PHE A 56 -11.13 6.29 -7.15
C PHE A 56 -10.86 5.25 -6.07
N SER A 57 -9.94 4.31 -6.33
CA SER A 57 -9.69 3.17 -5.43
C SER A 57 -9.05 3.56 -4.09
N ASP A 58 -8.29 4.65 -4.08
CA ASP A 58 -7.60 5.26 -2.93
C ASP A 58 -6.92 4.26 -1.98
N GLN A 59 -5.88 3.55 -2.45
CA GLN A 59 -5.21 2.52 -1.65
C GLN A 59 -4.61 3.02 -0.32
N PHE A 60 -4.45 4.33 -0.13
CA PHE A 60 -3.90 4.92 1.09
C PHE A 60 -4.97 5.11 2.16
N GLU A 61 -6.16 5.58 1.78
CA GLU A 61 -7.25 5.88 2.72
C GLU A 61 -8.34 4.80 2.78
N ASN A 62 -8.33 3.86 1.84
CA ASN A 62 -9.35 2.81 1.77
C ASN A 62 -9.03 1.64 2.71
N LEU A 63 -9.86 1.48 3.76
CA LEU A 63 -9.74 0.39 4.74
C LEU A 63 -9.80 -1.01 4.11
N ALA A 64 -10.34 -1.17 2.90
CA ALA A 64 -10.30 -2.43 2.17
C ALA A 64 -8.87 -2.96 1.99
N ASN A 65 -7.89 -2.07 1.81
CA ASN A 65 -6.48 -2.41 1.69
C ASN A 65 -5.95 -3.15 2.94
N ALA A 66 -6.21 -2.64 4.14
CA ALA A 66 -5.79 -3.33 5.36
C ALA A 66 -6.67 -4.56 5.67
N ARG A 67 -7.99 -4.46 5.44
CA ARG A 67 -8.95 -5.53 5.77
C ARG A 67 -8.72 -6.81 4.98
N VAL A 68 -8.36 -6.72 3.70
CA VAL A 68 -8.11 -7.93 2.88
C VAL A 68 -6.98 -8.78 3.48
N HIS A 69 -6.01 -8.14 4.12
CA HIS A 69 -4.86 -8.82 4.72
C HIS A 69 -5.14 -9.47 6.08
N LEU A 70 -6.34 -9.30 6.65
CA LEU A 70 -6.78 -10.15 7.77
C LEU A 70 -6.77 -11.61 7.35
N LYS A 71 -7.31 -11.89 6.16
CA LYS A 71 -7.31 -13.22 5.55
C LYS A 71 -5.88 -13.73 5.31
N THR A 72 -5.00 -12.87 4.80
CA THR A 72 -3.56 -13.23 4.65
C THR A 72 -2.94 -13.62 5.99
N GLY A 73 -3.30 -12.94 7.09
CA GLY A 73 -2.82 -13.31 8.42
C GLY A 73 -3.37 -14.66 8.92
N GLU A 74 -4.63 -14.98 8.62
CA GLU A 74 -5.23 -16.30 8.88
C GLU A 74 -4.52 -17.40 8.09
N GLU A 75 -4.26 -17.17 6.80
CA GLU A 75 -3.52 -18.10 5.94
C GLU A 75 -2.11 -18.39 6.51
N ILE A 76 -1.41 -17.38 7.01
CA ILE A 76 -0.11 -17.55 7.69
C ILE A 76 -0.25 -18.36 8.98
N TRP A 77 -1.25 -18.06 9.80
CA TRP A 77 -1.51 -18.78 11.05
C TRP A 77 -1.74 -20.27 10.80
N ASP A 78 -2.61 -20.60 9.85
CA ASP A 78 -2.96 -21.97 9.50
C ASP A 78 -1.79 -22.71 8.87
N ALA A 79 -1.08 -22.07 7.92
CA ALA A 79 0.10 -22.64 7.28
C ALA A 79 1.24 -22.93 8.27
N THR A 80 1.36 -22.11 9.32
CA THR A 80 2.36 -22.32 10.38
C THR A 80 1.84 -23.18 11.54
N GLN A 81 0.58 -23.63 11.48
CA GLN A 81 -0.08 -24.38 12.55
C GLN A 81 0.03 -23.66 13.90
N GLY A 82 -0.10 -22.32 13.88
CA GLY A 82 0.02 -21.47 15.07
C GLY A 82 1.44 -21.30 15.63
N ARG A 83 2.49 -21.76 14.92
CA ARG A 83 3.90 -21.69 15.39
C ARG A 83 4.63 -20.42 14.96
N VAL A 84 3.94 -19.44 14.38
CA VAL A 84 4.54 -18.14 14.04
C VAL A 84 4.86 -17.34 15.32
N ASN A 85 6.13 -16.94 15.48
CA ASN A 85 6.58 -16.11 16.61
C ASN A 85 6.83 -14.65 16.22
N ALA A 86 7.16 -14.40 14.95
CA ALA A 86 7.43 -13.06 14.44
C ALA A 86 6.96 -12.92 12.98
N PHE A 87 6.53 -11.72 12.62
CA PHE A 87 6.22 -11.32 11.25
C PHE A 87 7.04 -10.09 10.87
N VAL A 88 7.70 -10.12 9.72
CA VAL A 88 8.53 -9.02 9.21
C VAL A 88 8.00 -8.63 7.84
N SER A 89 7.75 -7.34 7.62
CA SER A 89 7.26 -6.83 6.33
C SER A 89 7.81 -5.44 6.07
N GLY A 90 8.10 -5.13 4.80
CA GLY A 90 8.19 -3.74 4.37
C GLY A 90 6.81 -3.08 4.37
N ALA A 91 6.77 -1.75 4.24
CA ALA A 91 5.52 -1.02 4.11
C ALA A 91 5.62 0.11 3.08
N GLY A 92 4.66 0.12 2.16
CA GLY A 92 4.31 1.30 1.36
C GLY A 92 3.09 1.98 1.98
N THR A 93 1.89 1.54 1.58
CA THR A 93 0.62 1.98 2.18
C THR A 93 0.44 1.52 3.64
N GLY A 94 1.14 0.46 4.05
CA GLY A 94 1.00 -0.15 5.38
C GLY A 94 -0.16 -1.15 5.52
N GLY A 95 -0.98 -1.35 4.49
CA GLY A 95 -2.15 -2.25 4.54
C GLY A 95 -1.78 -3.68 4.94
N THR A 96 -0.72 -4.24 4.34
CA THR A 96 -0.26 -5.62 4.62
C THR A 96 0.20 -5.79 6.06
N ILE A 97 1.13 -4.97 6.55
CA ILE A 97 1.64 -5.09 7.92
C ILE A 97 0.52 -4.83 8.94
N ALA A 98 -0.40 -3.90 8.69
CA ALA A 98 -1.54 -3.63 9.55
C ALA A 98 -2.51 -4.81 9.61
N GLY A 99 -2.97 -5.32 8.47
CA GLY A 99 -3.94 -6.42 8.42
C GLY A 99 -3.38 -7.73 8.97
N VAL A 100 -2.19 -8.13 8.54
CA VAL A 100 -1.55 -9.36 9.02
C VAL A 100 -1.25 -9.27 10.53
N SER A 101 -0.72 -8.14 11.01
CA SER A 101 -0.43 -7.99 12.44
C SER A 101 -1.69 -8.05 13.29
N HIS A 102 -2.80 -7.47 12.84
CA HIS A 102 -4.08 -7.52 13.55
C HIS A 102 -4.59 -8.96 13.65
N ALA A 103 -4.61 -9.71 12.54
CA ALA A 103 -5.06 -11.09 12.52
C ALA A 103 -4.17 -12.04 13.34
N LEU A 104 -2.85 -11.89 13.28
CA LEU A 104 -1.94 -12.71 14.08
C LEU A 104 -2.04 -12.37 15.58
N LYS A 105 -2.11 -11.08 15.94
CA LYS A 105 -2.19 -10.66 17.34
C LYS A 105 -3.54 -10.93 17.99
N SER A 106 -4.62 -11.00 17.23
CA SER A 106 -5.92 -11.44 17.76
C SER A 106 -5.92 -12.91 18.17
N ARG A 107 -5.08 -13.74 17.53
CA ARG A 107 -4.86 -15.16 17.91
C ARG A 107 -3.83 -15.30 19.02
N ASN A 108 -2.69 -14.60 18.90
CA ASN A 108 -1.62 -14.62 19.90
C ASN A 108 -0.96 -13.23 20.02
N PRO A 109 -1.28 -12.46 21.07
CA PRO A 109 -0.74 -11.12 21.28
C PRO A 109 0.79 -11.07 21.43
N SER A 110 1.43 -12.19 21.81
CA SER A 110 2.88 -12.27 22.04
C SER A 110 3.73 -12.23 20.75
N ILE A 111 3.11 -12.47 19.59
CA ILE A 111 3.77 -12.40 18.28
C ILE A 111 4.41 -11.02 18.07
N LYS A 112 5.67 -11.01 17.65
CA LYS A 112 6.40 -9.79 17.33
C LYS A 112 6.16 -9.38 15.90
N VAL A 113 6.07 -8.07 15.65
CA VAL A 113 5.88 -7.53 14.31
C VAL A 113 6.95 -6.49 14.08
N PHE A 114 7.67 -6.63 12.97
CA PHE A 114 8.77 -5.76 12.61
C PHE A 114 8.53 -5.12 11.24
N LEU A 115 8.74 -3.81 11.19
CA LEU A 115 8.73 -3.05 9.95
C LEU A 115 10.16 -3.00 9.37
N ALA A 116 10.31 -3.44 8.12
CA ALA A 116 11.52 -3.26 7.33
C ALA A 116 11.40 -2.00 6.47
N ASP A 117 11.81 -0.85 7.01
CA ASP A 117 11.65 0.46 6.37
C ASP A 117 12.93 0.90 5.63
N PRO A 118 12.87 1.29 4.34
CA PRO A 118 14.05 1.74 3.61
C PRO A 118 14.49 3.15 4.07
N PRO A 119 15.81 3.47 3.99
CA PRO A 119 16.30 4.82 4.24
C PRO A 119 15.56 5.87 3.38
N GLY A 120 15.15 6.98 4.00
CA GLY A 120 14.39 8.04 3.34
C GLY A 120 12.87 7.93 3.50
N SER A 121 12.35 6.77 3.92
CA SER A 121 10.96 6.64 4.37
C SER A 121 10.75 7.30 5.74
N SER A 122 9.53 7.79 6.00
CA SER A 122 9.16 8.42 7.26
C SER A 122 8.54 7.45 8.28
N LEU A 123 8.32 6.19 7.91
CA LEU A 123 7.62 5.22 8.76
C LEU A 123 8.47 4.79 9.97
N TYR A 124 9.79 4.66 9.83
CA TYR A 124 10.70 4.39 10.95
C TYR A 124 10.59 5.48 12.03
N ALA A 125 10.60 6.76 11.60
CA ALA A 125 10.45 7.89 12.52
C ALA A 125 9.05 7.89 13.17
N LYS A 126 8.01 7.51 12.42
CA LYS A 126 6.67 7.38 12.97
C LYS A 126 6.59 6.33 14.07
N VAL A 127 7.20 5.16 13.87
CA VAL A 127 7.19 4.06 14.84
C VAL A 127 8.05 4.37 16.06
N THR A 128 9.25 4.95 15.88
CA THR A 128 10.22 5.13 16.97
C THR A 128 10.07 6.45 17.72
N ARG A 129 9.52 7.49 17.08
CA ARG A 129 9.45 8.86 17.62
C ARG A 129 8.05 9.47 17.55
N GLY A 130 7.08 8.80 16.93
CA GLY A 130 5.71 9.31 16.75
C GLY A 130 5.55 10.35 15.63
N VAL A 131 6.64 10.76 14.97
CA VAL A 131 6.67 11.83 13.97
C VAL A 131 6.58 11.24 12.56
N LEU A 132 5.63 11.73 11.76
CA LEU A 132 5.56 11.42 10.33
C LEU A 132 5.98 12.67 9.56
N TYR A 133 7.13 12.60 8.86
CA TYR A 133 7.55 13.65 7.94
C TYR A 133 6.77 13.46 6.62
N THR A 134 6.01 14.48 6.23
CA THR A 134 5.23 14.58 4.98
C THR A 134 5.82 15.64 4.09
#